data_AF-A0A423J9S1-F1
#
_entry.id   AF-A0A423J9S1-F1
#
_cell.length_a   1.000
_cell.length_b   1.000
_cell.length_c   1.000
_cell.angle_alpha   90.00
_cell.angle_beta   90.00
_cell.angle_gamma   90.00
#
_symmetry.space_group_name_H-M   'P 1'
#
loop_
_entity.id
_entity.type
_entity.pdbx_description
1 polymer ?
#
loop_
_entity_poly.entity_id
_entity_poly.type
_entity_poly.pdbx_seq_one_letter_code
_entity_poly.pdbx_strand_id
1 'polypeptide(L)'
;MAPRKPPRTPRIATGFDKGYTCTNPDCESEDLDRDDDLDEHTWTCKACGESVLVEMSDEDGHTRYVRRCQAQHLEQDDFIYLDHELERAYRVKGSRKGEGKANGNKWQLGLENYTAIYVEPDRYINRV
;
A
#
# COMPACT_ATOMS: atom_id res chain seq x y z
N MET A 1 -10.80 32.17 -2.95
CA MET A 1 -10.51 30.74 -3.17
C MET A 1 -9.54 30.31 -2.09
N ALA A 2 -9.91 29.36 -1.22
CA ALA A 2 -8.98 28.84 -0.23
C ALA A 2 -7.84 28.09 -0.94
N PRO A 3 -6.58 28.21 -0.47
CA PRO A 3 -5.50 27.41 -1.02
C PRO A 3 -5.86 25.94 -0.82
N ARG A 4 -5.88 25.17 -1.92
CA ARG A 4 -5.98 23.71 -1.85
C ARG A 4 -4.80 23.27 -0.99
N LYS A 5 -5.08 22.63 0.16
CA LYS A 5 -4.02 21.98 0.94
C LYS A 5 -3.21 21.12 -0.04
N PRO A 6 -1.87 21.14 0.02
CA PRO A 6 -1.07 20.24 -0.80
C PRO A 6 -1.59 18.81 -0.54
N PRO A 7 -1.75 17.98 -1.58
CA PRO A 7 -2.13 16.59 -1.39
C PRO A 7 -1.19 16.01 -0.33
N ARG A 8 -1.75 15.50 0.76
CA ARG A 8 -0.95 14.83 1.78
C ARG A 8 -0.34 13.64 1.06
N THR A 9 1.00 13.59 0.96
CA THR A 9 1.69 12.39 0.45
C THR A 9 1.13 11.19 1.19
N PRO A 10 0.46 10.25 0.52
CA PRO A 10 -0.16 9.14 1.21
C PRO A 10 0.93 8.30 1.86
N ARG A 11 0.99 8.32 3.20
CA ARG A 11 2.11 7.76 3.96
C ARG A 11 1.91 6.26 4.16
N ILE A 12 2.90 5.48 3.75
CA ILE A 12 3.11 4.09 4.16
C ILE A 12 4.49 3.97 4.80
N ALA A 13 4.62 3.08 5.79
CA ALA A 13 5.92 2.80 6.40
C ALA A 13 6.79 2.00 5.42
N THR A 14 8.01 2.46 5.17
CA THR A 14 8.98 1.83 4.27
C THR A 14 10.12 1.14 5.02
N GLY A 15 10.01 1.01 6.35
CA GLY A 15 11.12 0.55 7.20
C GLY A 15 11.52 -0.91 6.96
N PHE A 16 10.60 -1.70 6.42
CA PHE A 16 10.82 -3.09 6.07
C PHE A 16 11.25 -3.30 4.61
N ASP A 17 11.21 -2.26 3.79
CA ASP A 17 11.50 -2.34 2.35
C ASP A 17 12.99 -2.66 2.15
N LYS A 18 13.26 -3.65 1.29
CA LYS A 18 14.61 -4.10 0.93
C LYS A 18 14.96 -3.82 -0.52
N GLY A 19 13.97 -3.82 -1.40
CA GLY A 19 14.15 -3.59 -2.83
C GLY A 19 12.84 -3.31 -3.54
N TYR A 20 12.96 -2.81 -4.77
CA TYR A 20 11.83 -2.46 -5.61
C TYR A 20 12.11 -2.91 -7.05
N THR A 21 11.12 -3.54 -7.66
CA THR A 21 11.24 -4.05 -9.03
C THR A 21 10.05 -3.58 -9.85
N CYS A 22 10.30 -3.05 -11.04
CA CYS A 22 9.21 -2.70 -11.95
C CYS A 22 8.47 -3.97 -12.39
N THR A 23 7.13 -3.98 -12.37
CA THR A 23 6.38 -5.15 -12.85
C THR A 23 6.22 -5.19 -14.37
N ASN A 24 6.76 -4.20 -15.07
CA ASN A 24 6.66 -4.09 -16.52
C ASN A 24 7.89 -4.76 -17.16
N PRO A 25 7.73 -5.87 -17.89
CA PRO A 25 8.85 -6.57 -18.51
C PRO A 25 9.51 -5.77 -19.65
N ASP A 26 8.81 -4.78 -20.21
CA ASP A 26 9.34 -3.90 -21.25
C ASP A 26 10.06 -2.67 -20.68
N CYS A 27 10.09 -2.54 -19.35
CA CYS A 27 10.82 -1.48 -18.66
C CYS A 27 12.22 -1.96 -18.31
N GLU A 28 13.23 -1.27 -18.82
CA GLU A 28 14.65 -1.58 -18.58
C GLU A 28 15.13 -1.20 -17.16
N SER A 29 14.24 -0.65 -16.33
CA SER A 29 14.55 -0.24 -14.97
C SER A 29 14.41 -1.44 -14.02
N GLU A 30 15.55 -2.07 -13.72
CA GLU A 30 15.72 -3.11 -12.71
C GLU A 30 16.32 -2.49 -11.43
N ASP A 31 16.13 -3.14 -10.28
CA ASP A 31 16.65 -2.70 -8.97
C ASP A 31 16.41 -1.20 -8.67
N LEU A 32 15.13 -0.79 -8.69
CA LEU A 32 14.73 0.61 -8.59
C LEU A 32 15.16 1.22 -7.25
N ASP A 33 15.80 2.38 -7.30
CA ASP A 33 16.06 3.18 -6.11
C ASP A 33 14.77 3.88 -5.65
N ARG A 34 14.54 3.90 -4.33
CA ARG A 34 13.31 4.47 -3.76
C ARG A 34 13.18 5.96 -4.07
N ASP A 35 14.26 6.70 -3.95
CA ASP A 35 14.24 8.16 -3.99
C ASP A 35 14.39 8.64 -5.45
N ASP A 36 15.20 7.94 -6.25
CA ASP A 36 15.46 8.30 -7.64
C ASP A 36 14.43 7.73 -8.63
N ASP A 37 14.00 6.47 -8.48
CA ASP A 37 13.23 5.75 -9.52
C ASP A 37 11.75 5.55 -9.19
N LEU A 38 11.32 5.73 -7.94
CA LEU A 38 9.92 5.60 -7.55
C LEU A 38 9.24 6.94 -7.36
N ASP A 39 8.00 7.03 -7.83
CA ASP A 39 7.11 8.12 -7.45
C ASP A 39 6.55 7.85 -6.05
N GLU A 40 6.97 8.64 -5.07
CA GLU A 40 6.57 8.51 -3.65
C GLU A 40 5.07 8.75 -3.41
N HIS A 41 4.37 9.37 -4.36
CA HIS A 41 2.94 9.63 -4.26
C HIS A 41 2.11 8.47 -4.79
N THR A 42 2.58 7.78 -5.82
CA THR A 42 1.83 6.73 -6.51
C THR A 42 2.35 5.33 -6.25
N TRP A 43 3.57 5.19 -5.73
CA TRP A 43 4.32 3.93 -5.60
C TRP A 43 4.43 3.19 -6.94
N THR A 44 4.77 3.93 -7.98
CA THR A 44 4.98 3.43 -9.34
C THR A 44 6.38 3.76 -9.81
N CYS A 45 6.87 3.00 -10.78
CA CYS A 45 8.12 3.31 -11.47
C CYS A 45 7.98 4.65 -12.21
N LYS A 46 8.91 5.60 -12.02
CA LYS A 46 8.90 6.89 -12.72
C LYS A 46 9.13 6.75 -14.22
N ALA A 47 9.83 5.71 -14.66
CA ALA A 47 10.19 5.51 -16.07
C ALA A 47 8.99 5.14 -16.93
N CYS A 48 8.12 4.25 -16.45
CA CYS A 48 6.97 3.74 -17.21
C CYS A 48 5.61 3.96 -16.56
N GLY A 49 5.55 4.42 -15.30
CA GLY A 49 4.31 4.65 -14.56
C GLY A 49 3.63 3.38 -14.02
N GLU A 50 4.23 2.21 -14.24
CA GLU A 50 3.67 0.92 -13.81
C GLU A 50 3.91 0.64 -12.32
N SER A 51 3.10 -0.27 -11.78
CA SER A 51 3.23 -0.69 -10.38
C SER A 51 4.60 -1.31 -10.12
N VAL A 52 5.07 -1.18 -8.87
CA VAL A 52 6.30 -1.85 -8.44
C VAL A 52 5.99 -2.98 -7.48
N LEU A 53 6.77 -4.04 -7.59
CA LEU A 53 6.87 -5.09 -6.60
C LEU A 53 7.86 -4.61 -5.53
N VAL A 54 7.40 -4.55 -4.29
CA VAL A 54 8.20 -4.17 -3.13
C VAL A 54 8.64 -5.46 -2.44
N GLU A 55 9.94 -5.64 -2.32
CA GLU A 55 10.53 -6.66 -1.46
C GLU A 55 10.56 -6.11 -0.02
N MET A 56 9.95 -6.83 0.91
CA MET A 56 9.93 -6.52 2.34
C MET A 56 10.53 -7.67 3.13
N SER A 57 11.29 -7.39 4.19
CA SER A 57 11.76 -8.43 5.11
C SER A 57 11.48 -8.07 6.57
N ASP A 58 11.05 -9.07 7.35
CA ASP A 58 10.92 -8.96 8.80
C ASP A 58 12.29 -9.11 9.51
N GLU A 59 12.31 -8.97 10.84
CA GLU A 59 13.54 -9.10 11.66
C GLU A 59 14.10 -10.52 11.66
N ASP A 60 13.27 -11.53 11.39
CA ASP A 60 13.67 -12.93 11.27
C ASP A 60 14.26 -13.27 9.88
N GLY A 61 14.26 -12.31 8.96
CA GLY A 61 14.81 -12.45 7.60
C GLY A 61 13.85 -13.11 6.61
N HIS A 62 12.57 -13.23 6.92
CA HIS A 62 11.59 -13.72 5.96
C HIS A 62 11.23 -12.63 4.95
N THR A 63 11.49 -12.93 3.68
CA THR A 63 11.12 -12.05 2.57
C THR A 63 9.67 -12.22 2.14
N ARG A 64 9.00 -11.10 1.86
CA ARG A 64 7.66 -10.98 1.30
C ARG A 64 7.70 -10.04 0.11
N TYR A 65 6.87 -10.32 -0.88
CA TYR A 65 6.71 -9.46 -2.04
C TYR A 65 5.30 -8.90 -2.03
N VAL A 66 5.18 -7.59 -2.15
CA VAL A 66 3.88 -6.90 -2.10
C VAL A 66 3.80 -5.82 -3.17
N ARG A 67 2.59 -5.43 -3.51
CA ARG A 67 2.28 -4.21 -4.26
C ARG A 67 1.63 -3.21 -3.31
N ARG A 68 1.94 -1.94 -3.50
CA ARG A 68 1.30 -0.86 -2.73
C ARG A 68 0.01 -0.46 -3.42
N CYS A 69 -1.10 -0.71 -2.74
CA CYS A 69 -2.43 -0.37 -3.24
C CYS A 69 -3.11 0.62 -2.29
N GLN A 70 -3.82 1.61 -2.83
CA GLN A 70 -4.64 2.48 -1.98
C GLN A 70 -5.79 1.68 -1.36
N ALA A 71 -6.11 1.98 -0.09
CA ALA A 71 -7.12 1.25 0.67
C ALA A 71 -8.47 1.14 -0.07
N GLN A 72 -8.88 2.19 -0.77
CA GLN A 72 -10.14 2.21 -1.54
C GLN A 72 -10.18 1.27 -2.74
N HIS A 73 -9.03 0.80 -3.21
CA HIS A 73 -8.91 -0.12 -4.35
C HIS A 73 -8.65 -1.57 -3.92
N LEU A 74 -8.60 -1.85 -2.61
CA LEU A 74 -8.57 -3.22 -2.10
C LEU A 74 -9.95 -3.87 -2.28
N GLU A 75 -9.94 -5.13 -2.68
CA GLU A 75 -11.15 -5.90 -2.90
C GLU A 75 -11.30 -7.00 -1.85
N GLN A 76 -12.48 -7.59 -1.79
CA GLN A 76 -12.69 -8.78 -0.98
C GLN A 76 -11.78 -9.91 -1.48
N ASP A 77 -11.24 -10.70 -0.56
CA ASP A 77 -10.33 -11.81 -0.77
C ASP A 77 -8.88 -11.44 -1.13
N ASP A 78 -8.56 -10.15 -1.22
CA ASP A 78 -7.19 -9.68 -1.20
C ASP A 78 -6.49 -10.04 0.10
N PHE A 79 -5.19 -10.32 0.03
CA PHE A 79 -4.34 -10.52 1.20
C PHE A 79 -3.47 -9.30 1.41
N ILE A 80 -3.45 -8.78 2.63
CA ILE A 80 -2.69 -7.59 2.97
C ILE A 80 -1.78 -7.82 4.19
N TYR A 81 -0.68 -7.09 4.21
CA TYR A 81 0.12 -6.89 5.41
C TYR A 81 -0.14 -5.49 5.98
N LEU A 82 -0.18 -5.40 7.32
CA LEU A 82 -0.28 -4.12 8.00
C LEU A 82 1.13 -3.53 8.18
N ASP A 83 1.25 -2.20 8.14
CA ASP A 83 2.54 -1.50 8.21
C ASP A 83 3.43 -1.87 9.42
N HIS A 84 2.84 -2.43 10.47
CA HIS A 84 3.51 -2.79 11.72
C HIS A 84 3.58 -4.31 11.96
N GLU A 85 3.10 -5.13 11.02
CA GLU A 85 3.01 -6.58 11.18
C GLU A 85 3.18 -7.29 9.82
N LEU A 86 4.34 -7.93 9.64
CA LEU A 86 4.67 -8.75 8.46
C LEU A 86 4.57 -10.26 8.73
N GLU A 87 4.42 -10.65 9.99
CA GLU A 87 4.32 -12.06 10.40
C GLU A 87 3.09 -12.74 9.78
N ARG A 88 2.02 -11.97 9.58
CA ARG A 88 0.73 -12.49 9.14
C ARG A 88 0.08 -11.64 8.07
N ALA A 89 -0.31 -12.29 6.97
CA ALA A 89 -1.19 -11.70 5.97
C ALA A 89 -2.66 -11.83 6.44
N TYR A 90 -3.41 -10.75 6.27
CA TYR A 90 -4.83 -10.67 6.58
C TYR A 90 -5.64 -10.71 5.30
N ARG A 91 -6.59 -11.65 5.21
CA ARG A 91 -7.56 -11.67 4.10
C ARG A 91 -8.61 -10.58 4.31
N VAL A 92 -8.84 -9.76 3.30
CA VAL A 92 -9.91 -8.76 3.28
C VAL A 92 -11.25 -9.48 3.13
N LYS A 93 -12.13 -9.29 4.12
CA LYS A 93 -13.51 -9.81 4.11
C LYS A 93 -14.52 -8.79 3.58
N GLY A 94 -14.15 -7.52 3.54
CA GLY A 94 -14.98 -6.46 2.98
C GLY A 94 -14.22 -5.15 2.86
N SER A 95 -14.54 -4.40 1.82
CA SER A 95 -13.91 -3.12 1.51
C SER A 95 -15.00 -2.14 1.12
N ARG A 96 -15.17 -1.08 1.90
CA ARG A 96 -16.24 -0.10 1.66
C ARG A 96 -15.93 1.24 2.31
N LYS A 97 -16.65 2.27 1.88
CA LYS A 97 -16.67 3.56 2.56
C LYS A 97 -17.21 3.39 3.99
N GLY A 98 -16.55 4.01 4.96
CA GLY A 98 -17.01 4.06 6.34
C GLY A 98 -18.33 4.81 6.47
N GLU A 99 -19.07 4.50 7.53
CA GLU A 99 -20.40 5.05 7.79
C GLU A 99 -20.42 5.87 9.09
N GLY A 100 -21.42 6.74 9.22
CA GLY A 100 -21.65 7.56 10.40
C GLY A 100 -20.75 8.81 10.50
N LYS A 101 -20.98 9.60 11.54
CA LYS A 101 -20.30 10.90 11.73
C LYS A 101 -18.79 10.77 11.99
N ALA A 102 -18.38 9.70 12.68
CA ALA A 102 -16.98 9.53 13.11
C ALA A 102 -16.09 8.93 12.01
N ASN A 103 -16.64 8.07 11.14
CA ASN A 103 -15.87 7.29 10.17
C ASN A 103 -16.31 7.50 8.71
N GLY A 104 -17.28 8.39 8.44
CA GLY A 104 -17.82 8.62 7.10
C GLY A 104 -16.82 9.14 6.05
N ASN A 105 -15.67 9.66 6.49
CA ASN A 105 -14.57 10.10 5.63
C ASN A 105 -13.45 9.06 5.50
N LYS A 106 -13.56 7.92 6.16
CA LYS A 106 -12.57 6.85 6.15
C LYS A 106 -13.02 5.70 5.26
N TRP A 107 -12.06 4.88 4.87
CA TRP A 107 -12.29 3.58 4.27
C TRP A 107 -12.29 2.50 5.34
N GLN A 108 -13.31 1.64 5.32
CA GLN A 108 -13.45 0.50 6.21
C GLN A 108 -12.98 -0.77 5.51
N LEU A 109 -11.95 -1.39 6.06
CA LEU A 109 -11.49 -2.72 5.64
C LEU A 109 -11.84 -3.73 6.73
N GLY A 110 -12.77 -4.64 6.45
CA GLY A 110 -13.00 -5.82 7.27
C GLY A 110 -11.92 -6.84 6.98
N LEU A 111 -11.22 -7.32 8.01
CA LEU A 111 -10.12 -8.28 7.86
C LEU A 111 -10.46 -9.58 8.57
N GLU A 112 -9.95 -10.70 8.05
CA GLU A 112 -10.14 -12.00 8.68
C GLU A 112 -9.50 -12.04 10.06
N ASN A 113 -10.24 -12.50 11.07
CA ASN A 113 -9.86 -12.49 12.49
C ASN A 113 -9.70 -11.09 13.11
N TYR A 114 -10.24 -10.06 12.44
CA TYR A 114 -10.31 -8.70 12.95
C TYR A 114 -11.73 -8.14 12.76
N THR A 115 -12.12 -7.11 13.51
CA THR A 115 -13.44 -6.48 13.31
C THR A 115 -13.46 -5.68 12.01
N ALA A 116 -12.69 -4.59 11.98
CA ALA A 116 -12.41 -3.77 10.82
C ALA A 116 -11.35 -2.74 11.21
N ILE A 117 -10.55 -2.30 10.24
CA ILE A 117 -9.71 -1.12 10.37
C ILE A 117 -10.33 0.04 9.60
N TYR A 118 -10.10 1.26 10.08
CA TYR A 118 -10.55 2.49 9.44
C TYR A 118 -9.33 3.34 9.08
N VAL A 119 -9.11 3.52 7.79
CA VAL A 119 -7.96 4.24 7.23
C VAL A 119 -8.42 5.35 6.28
N GLU A 120 -7.54 6.26 5.90
CA GLU A 120 -7.85 7.20 4.82
C GLU A 120 -7.96 6.40 3.49
N PRO A 121 -8.88 6.76 2.58
CA PRO A 121 -9.12 5.99 1.34
C PRO A 121 -7.90 5.96 0.40
N ASP A 122 -7.10 7.01 0.42
CA ASP A 122 -5.87 7.17 -0.36
C ASP A 122 -4.64 6.56 0.32
N ARG A 123 -4.75 6.06 1.56
CA ARG A 123 -3.64 5.42 2.27
C ARG A 123 -3.21 4.15 1.53
N TYR A 124 -1.92 4.04 1.23
CA TYR A 124 -1.34 2.82 0.69
C TYR A 124 -1.28 1.72 1.75
N ILE A 125 -1.57 0.50 1.31
CA ILE A 125 -1.54 -0.75 2.06
C ILE A 125 -0.72 -1.76 1.24
N ASN A 126 0.06 -2.59 1.93
CA ASN A 126 0.83 -3.65 1.32
C ASN A 126 -0.10 -4.81 0.95
N ARG A 127 -0.33 -5.05 -0.34
CA ARG A 127 -1.14 -6.15 -0.89
C ARG A 127 -0.24 -7.22 -1.48
N VAL A 128 -0.51 -8.49 -1.20
CA VAL A 128 0.18 -9.64 -1.79
C VAL A 128 -0.31 -9.90 -3.20
#